data_AF-A0A916DM30-F1
#
_entry.id   AF-A0A916DM30-F1
#
_cell.length_a   1.000
_cell.length_b   1.000
_cell.length_c   1.000
_cell.angle_alpha   90.00
_cell.angle_beta   90.00
_cell.angle_gamma   90.00
#
_symmetry.space_group_name_H-M   'P 1'
#
loop_
_entity.id
_entity.type
_entity.pdbx_description
1 polymer ?
#
loop_
_entity_poly.entity_id
_entity_poly.type
_entity_poly.pdbx_seq_one_letter_code
_entity_poly.pdbx_strand_id
1 'polypeptide(L)'
;NFIYIANYRTVKWDGELSAYTIDLSTGTISNTAVWKAATLLDAKIGSLGDSDTRTIYTSSTGASALKSLTWSNLTSAEQAYFDTTKLSQYADWNTTEKAAATGETLVNYLRGQFRYEDQDPLPISGFGTPARLYRDREKALGDIVHSQPVYVKAPFYSFTDSGYSAFKSAQASRTGTVYVAANDGLLHAFDANTGQERWAYLPAPIMKNLWQLADENYATNHKFFVDGPIAVSDVNIGGTWKTILVGGFGKGGRGYYALDITVPTAPVALWTFTADNNPNVGYSYGMPMITKLGDGTWVVLVTSGYNNIPEGSSYAAADGKGYLYVLNAATGAAIKTIGTDIGSVGSPSGLAHLNVKVADFETNNTALRAYGGDLDGNMWRFDLDAGTASKVVALSSNQPITAPPELGEIDGKTILFFGTGSYLGQTDLSNTQVQSLYGIRDDGTTTVSMAGLVQQTISGSATRTVTSNTVNWTTGYGWYANLVDGGERVNLPAQLYFGTVIFASTVPTATACQPGGYSWMYFLDFNT
;
A
#
# COMPACT_ATOMS: atom_id res chain seq x y z
N ASN A 1 2.45 -25.00 6.47
CA ASN A 1 1.87 -23.79 5.85
C ASN A 1 1.77 -22.72 6.89
N PHE A 2 2.07 -21.48 6.52
CA PHE A 2 2.06 -20.35 7.45
C PHE A 2 1.04 -19.31 7.01
N ILE A 3 0.44 -18.63 7.99
CA ILE A 3 -0.20 -17.34 7.83
C ILE A 3 0.67 -16.32 8.56
N TYR A 4 0.88 -15.18 7.91
CA TYR A 4 1.62 -14.05 8.47
C TYR A 4 0.62 -12.97 8.89
N ILE A 5 0.67 -12.55 10.14
CA ILE A 5 -0.22 -11.54 10.70
C ILE A 5 0.62 -10.34 11.11
N ALA A 6 0.28 -9.18 10.55
CA ALA A 6 0.77 -7.89 10.97
C ALA A 6 -0.20 -7.27 11.98
N ASN A 7 0.32 -6.67 13.05
CA ASN A 7 -0.47 -5.96 14.05
C ASN A 7 0.22 -4.64 14.43
N TYR A 8 -0.56 -3.74 15.03
CA TYR A 8 -0.06 -2.51 15.63
C TYR A 8 -0.71 -2.23 16.98
N ARG A 9 -0.05 -1.42 17.81
CA ARG A 9 -0.62 -0.85 19.04
C ARG A 9 -0.70 0.67 18.94
N THR A 10 -1.89 1.25 19.15
CA THR A 10 -2.05 2.70 19.24
C THR A 10 -1.42 3.25 20.51
N VAL A 11 -1.14 4.56 20.55
CA VAL A 11 -0.41 5.28 21.62
C VAL A 11 1.07 4.93 21.67
N LYS A 12 1.43 3.63 21.63
CA LYS A 12 2.81 3.16 21.59
C LYS A 12 3.41 3.20 20.19
N TRP A 13 2.57 2.99 19.17
CA TRP A 13 2.95 3.02 17.76
C TRP A 13 4.10 2.08 17.43
N ASP A 14 3.94 0.84 17.89
CA ASP A 14 4.83 -0.27 17.58
C ASP A 14 4.06 -1.39 16.86
N GLY A 15 4.83 -2.23 16.17
CA GLY A 15 4.31 -3.29 15.33
C GLY A 15 4.68 -4.70 15.79
N GLU A 16 4.05 -5.65 15.14
CA GLU A 16 4.44 -7.06 15.21
C GLU A 16 4.16 -7.73 13.86
N LEU A 17 5.11 -8.52 13.38
CA LEU A 17 4.89 -9.49 12.33
C LEU A 17 5.09 -10.88 12.92
N SER A 18 4.06 -11.71 12.89
CA SER A 18 4.10 -13.06 13.46
C SER A 18 3.68 -14.11 12.43
N ALA A 19 4.35 -15.26 12.46
CA ALA A 19 3.96 -16.43 11.68
C ALA A 19 3.18 -17.41 12.54
N TYR A 20 2.08 -17.93 12.00
CA TYR A 20 1.26 -18.97 12.62
C TYR A 20 1.10 -20.13 11.65
N THR A 21 1.02 -21.36 12.15
CA THR A 21 0.66 -22.50 11.29
C THR A 21 -0.84 -22.51 11.00
N ILE A 22 -1.22 -22.92 9.79
CA ILE A 22 -2.61 -23.19 9.41
C ILE A 22 -2.79 -24.65 9.03
N ASP A 23 -3.86 -25.25 9.55
CA ASP A 23 -4.36 -26.55 9.10
C ASP A 23 -5.10 -26.37 7.76
N LEU A 24 -4.64 -27.04 6.70
CA LEU A 24 -5.23 -26.90 5.36
C LEU A 24 -6.56 -27.64 5.19
N SER A 25 -6.89 -28.58 6.08
CA SER A 25 -8.14 -29.33 6.04
C SER A 25 -9.28 -28.60 6.76
N THR A 26 -8.97 -27.94 7.87
CA THR A 26 -9.97 -27.22 8.69
C THR A 26 -9.93 -25.71 8.55
N GLY A 27 -8.85 -25.15 8.00
CA GLY A 27 -8.59 -23.70 7.98
C GLY A 27 -8.23 -23.11 9.36
N THR A 28 -8.08 -23.94 10.40
CA THR A 28 -7.79 -23.44 11.76
C THR A 28 -6.35 -22.93 11.86
N ILE A 29 -6.21 -21.73 12.42
CA ILE A 29 -4.92 -21.09 12.70
C ILE A 29 -4.47 -21.45 14.11
N SER A 30 -3.19 -21.76 14.30
CA SER A 30 -2.59 -21.98 15.62
C SER A 30 -2.74 -20.74 16.51
N ASN A 31 -3.04 -20.94 17.79
CA ASN A 31 -3.06 -19.85 18.78
C ASN A 31 -1.64 -19.43 19.24
N THR A 32 -0.60 -20.14 18.80
CA THR A 32 0.80 -19.87 19.15
C THR A 32 1.59 -19.53 17.89
N ALA A 33 2.26 -18.39 17.93
CA ALA A 33 3.16 -17.96 16.87
C ALA A 33 4.40 -18.85 16.83
N VAL A 34 4.82 -19.24 15.62
CA VAL A 34 6.07 -19.97 15.35
C VAL A 34 7.28 -19.07 15.59
N TRP A 35 7.15 -17.80 15.16
CA TRP A 35 8.11 -16.76 15.43
C TRP A 35 7.41 -15.39 15.47
N LYS A 36 8.06 -14.43 16.13
CA LYS A 36 7.65 -13.02 16.25
C LYS A 36 8.82 -12.13 15.84
N ALA A 37 8.62 -11.26 14.86
CA ALA A 37 9.68 -10.48 14.25
C ALA A 37 10.26 -9.43 15.22
N ALA A 38 9.42 -8.75 16.01
CA ALA A 38 9.88 -7.64 16.85
C ALA A 38 10.97 -8.10 17.83
N THR A 39 10.72 -9.18 18.58
CA THR A 39 11.69 -9.72 19.54
C THR A 39 12.99 -10.20 18.88
N LEU A 40 12.91 -10.79 17.69
CA LEU A 40 14.09 -11.24 16.95
C LEU A 40 14.90 -10.07 16.39
N LEU A 41 14.23 -8.98 16.00
CA LEU A 41 14.85 -7.75 15.55
C LEU A 41 15.52 -7.03 16.72
N ASP A 42 14.86 -6.89 17.87
CA ASP A 42 15.43 -6.26 19.06
C ASP A 42 16.70 -7.00 19.52
N ALA A 43 16.74 -8.34 19.39
CA ALA A 43 17.93 -9.13 19.71
C ALA A 43 19.16 -8.84 18.81
N LYS A 44 18.98 -8.16 17.67
CA LYS A 44 20.09 -7.71 16.79
C LYS A 44 20.68 -6.38 17.22
N ILE A 45 19.97 -5.65 18.06
CA ILE A 45 20.37 -4.36 18.61
C ILE A 45 21.01 -4.67 19.96
N GLY A 46 22.30 -4.40 20.07
CA GLY A 46 23.10 -4.79 21.22
C GLY A 46 22.52 -4.22 22.50
N SER A 47 22.29 -5.08 23.49
CA SER A 47 21.77 -4.68 24.80
C SER A 47 22.78 -3.85 25.62
N LEU A 48 23.96 -3.54 25.09
CA LEU A 48 25.02 -2.73 25.68
C LEU A 48 25.90 -2.17 24.55
N GLY A 49 26.19 -0.87 24.60
CA GLY A 49 26.97 -0.18 23.56
C GLY A 49 26.17 0.13 22.30
N ASP A 50 26.75 0.91 21.40
CA ASP A 50 26.11 1.38 20.16
C ASP A 50 26.12 0.29 19.05
N SER A 51 26.02 -0.99 19.45
CA SER A 51 26.08 -2.12 18.54
C SER A 51 24.72 -2.36 17.91
N ASP A 52 24.68 -2.41 16.59
CA ASP A 52 23.50 -2.78 15.82
C ASP A 52 23.97 -3.64 14.64
N THR A 53 23.54 -4.91 14.65
CA THR A 53 23.93 -5.90 13.63
C THR A 53 22.95 -5.95 12.45
N ARG A 54 21.91 -5.11 12.45
CA ARG A 54 20.94 -5.03 11.36
C ARG A 54 21.59 -4.47 10.10
N THR A 55 21.28 -5.09 8.98
CA THR A 55 21.60 -4.56 7.65
C THR A 55 20.47 -3.65 7.20
N ILE A 56 20.63 -2.35 7.40
CA ILE A 56 19.64 -1.34 6.98
C ILE A 56 20.22 -0.58 5.80
N TYR A 57 19.58 -0.71 4.65
CA TYR A 57 19.93 -0.02 3.42
C TYR A 57 19.14 1.28 3.27
N THR A 58 19.73 2.21 2.55
CA THR A 58 19.03 3.34 1.92
C THR A 58 19.65 3.59 0.55
N SER A 59 19.08 4.51 -0.20
CA SER A 59 19.63 5.03 -1.45
C SER A 59 19.66 6.55 -1.37
N SER A 60 20.49 7.18 -2.19
CA SER A 60 20.34 8.62 -2.43
C SER A 60 19.23 8.85 -3.45
N THR A 61 18.53 9.99 -3.36
CA THR A 61 17.43 10.32 -4.26
C THR A 61 17.86 10.20 -5.73
N GLY A 62 17.15 9.37 -6.50
CA GLY A 62 17.46 9.12 -7.92
C GLY A 62 18.63 8.17 -8.18
N ALA A 63 19.26 7.60 -7.15
CA ALA A 63 20.33 6.61 -7.29
C ALA A 63 19.81 5.17 -7.11
N SER A 64 20.34 4.25 -7.91
CA SER A 64 20.08 2.80 -7.79
C SER A 64 21.06 2.08 -6.86
N ALA A 65 22.17 2.73 -6.49
CA ALA A 65 23.15 2.18 -5.56
C ALA A 65 22.63 2.25 -4.12
N LEU A 66 22.52 1.07 -3.49
CA LEU A 66 22.26 0.98 -2.06
C LEU A 66 23.51 1.29 -1.25
N LYS A 67 23.31 1.94 -0.10
CA LYS A 67 24.32 2.19 0.92
C LYS A 67 23.75 1.85 2.30
N SER A 68 24.60 1.54 3.26
CA SER A 68 24.15 1.34 4.64
C SER A 68 23.66 2.66 5.23
N LEU A 69 22.53 2.63 5.94
CA LEU A 69 21.96 3.77 6.66
C LEU A 69 22.81 4.08 7.90
N THR A 70 23.99 4.67 7.74
CA THR A 70 24.86 5.11 8.83
C THR A 70 25.23 6.56 8.61
N TRP A 71 25.43 7.32 9.69
CA TRP A 71 25.74 8.75 9.59
C TRP A 71 26.86 9.08 8.61
N SER A 72 27.96 8.32 8.65
CA SER A 72 29.12 8.47 7.76
C SER A 72 28.86 8.18 6.28
N ASN A 73 27.79 7.44 5.95
CA ASN A 73 27.41 7.11 4.57
C ASN A 73 26.35 8.08 4.02
N LEU A 74 25.81 8.97 4.85
CA LEU A 74 24.90 10.02 4.42
C LEU A 74 25.68 11.19 3.81
N THR A 75 25.14 11.75 2.75
CA THR A 75 25.59 13.01 2.16
C THR A 75 25.25 14.18 3.09
N SER A 76 25.90 15.32 2.94
CA SER A 76 25.59 16.51 3.76
C SER A 76 24.13 16.96 3.64
N ALA A 77 23.50 16.78 2.46
CA ALA A 77 22.09 17.10 2.26
C ALA A 77 21.16 16.14 3.02
N GLU A 78 21.49 14.85 3.07
CA GLU A 78 20.74 13.85 3.83
C GLU A 78 20.95 14.01 5.35
N GLN A 79 22.18 14.31 5.77
CA GLN A 79 22.50 14.62 7.17
C GLN A 79 21.68 15.80 7.70
N ALA A 80 21.41 16.81 6.86
CA ALA A 80 20.59 17.97 7.22
C ALA A 80 19.12 17.64 7.54
N TYR A 81 18.62 16.45 7.20
CA TYR A 81 17.28 16.01 7.60
C TYR A 81 17.20 15.62 9.08
N PHE A 82 18.33 15.24 9.69
CA PHE A 82 18.41 14.78 11.08
C PHE A 82 18.78 15.94 12.03
N ASP A 83 18.03 17.03 11.91
CA ASP A 83 18.17 18.23 12.72
C ASP A 83 17.44 18.05 14.07
N THR A 84 18.22 17.84 15.13
CA THR A 84 17.72 17.61 16.49
C THR A 84 17.07 18.86 17.10
N THR A 85 17.30 20.06 16.54
CA THR A 85 16.68 21.30 17.04
C THR A 85 15.18 21.37 16.78
N LYS A 86 14.65 20.49 15.92
CA LYS A 86 13.22 20.38 15.59
C LYS A 86 12.42 19.55 16.59
N LEU A 87 13.10 18.78 17.45
CA LEU A 87 12.45 17.95 18.46
C LEU A 87 11.78 18.83 19.51
N SER A 88 10.54 18.50 19.87
CA SER A 88 9.75 19.29 20.81
C SER A 88 10.42 19.44 22.18
N GLN A 89 11.14 18.42 22.62
CA GLN A 89 11.89 18.40 23.88
C GLN A 89 13.24 19.17 23.83
N TYR A 90 13.69 19.63 22.66
CA TYR A 90 15.01 20.28 22.50
C TYR A 90 15.14 21.55 23.36
N ALA A 91 14.07 22.32 23.50
CA ALA A 91 14.08 23.58 24.25
C ALA A 91 14.43 23.36 25.73
N ASP A 92 13.93 22.26 26.30
CA ASP A 92 14.02 21.91 27.73
C ASP A 92 15.36 21.27 28.10
N TRP A 93 16.13 20.82 27.11
CA TRP A 93 17.45 20.24 27.33
C TRP A 93 18.47 21.22 27.90
N ASN A 94 19.29 20.73 28.82
CA ASN A 94 20.47 21.41 29.32
C ASN A 94 21.62 21.40 28.28
N THR A 95 22.72 22.11 28.57
CA THR A 95 23.88 22.22 27.67
C THR A 95 24.50 20.86 27.32
N THR A 96 24.52 19.91 28.26
CA THR A 96 25.10 18.57 28.04
C THR A 96 24.23 17.74 27.11
N GLU A 97 22.91 17.78 27.31
CA GLU A 97 21.93 17.10 26.45
C GLU A 97 21.95 17.65 25.03
N LYS A 98 21.95 18.99 24.88
CA LYS A 98 22.07 19.66 23.56
C LYS A 98 23.38 19.30 22.84
N ALA A 99 24.48 19.17 23.57
CA ALA A 99 25.76 18.74 22.99
C ALA A 99 25.76 17.26 22.58
N ALA A 100 25.03 16.40 23.30
CA ALA A 100 24.91 14.98 23.01
C ALA A 100 23.92 14.68 21.87
N ALA A 101 22.90 15.52 21.68
CA ALA A 101 21.87 15.37 20.65
C ALA A 101 22.37 15.79 19.27
N THR A 102 23.10 14.90 18.63
CA THR A 102 23.63 15.07 17.27
C THR A 102 22.75 14.38 16.23
N GLY A 103 22.94 14.70 14.95
CA GLY A 103 22.29 13.95 13.87
C GLY A 103 22.73 12.48 13.83
N GLU A 104 23.96 12.17 14.24
CA GLU A 104 24.46 10.79 14.30
C GLU A 104 23.73 9.97 15.37
N THR A 105 23.58 10.52 16.59
CA THR A 105 22.83 9.86 17.66
C THR A 105 21.36 9.67 17.27
N LEU A 106 20.78 10.62 16.53
CA LEU A 106 19.41 10.51 16.01
C LEU A 106 19.30 9.40 14.95
N VAL A 107 20.23 9.32 13.99
CA VAL A 107 20.26 8.22 13.00
C VAL A 107 20.40 6.87 13.70
N ASN A 108 21.28 6.76 14.69
CA ASN A 108 21.46 5.54 15.46
C ASN A 108 20.19 5.13 16.21
N TYR A 109 19.48 6.09 16.82
CA TYR A 109 18.17 5.84 17.42
C TYR A 109 17.16 5.34 16.38
N LEU A 110 17.08 5.97 15.21
CA LEU A 110 16.14 5.57 14.15
C LEU A 110 16.46 4.19 13.55
N ARG A 111 17.71 3.74 13.61
CA ARG A 111 18.09 2.36 13.29
C ARG A 111 17.63 1.33 14.34
N GLY A 112 17.25 1.79 15.52
CA GLY A 112 16.73 0.97 16.63
C GLY A 112 17.56 1.04 17.91
N GLN A 113 18.69 1.74 17.95
CA GLN A 113 19.49 1.82 19.17
C GLN A 113 18.72 2.57 20.27
N PHE A 114 18.74 2.01 21.48
CA PHE A 114 17.94 2.51 22.59
C PHE A 114 18.75 3.32 23.61
N ARG A 115 20.05 3.54 23.37
CA ARG A 115 20.95 4.24 24.31
C ARG A 115 20.49 5.64 24.72
N TYR A 116 19.86 6.33 23.80
CA TYR A 116 19.43 7.71 23.98
C TYR A 116 17.92 7.83 24.22
N GLU A 117 17.24 6.72 24.49
CA GLU A 117 15.81 6.72 24.80
C GLU A 117 15.55 7.24 26.21
N ASP A 118 14.41 7.91 26.39
CA ASP A 118 13.86 8.30 27.69
C ASP A 118 13.27 7.09 28.41
N GLN A 119 14.12 6.12 28.69
CA GLN A 119 13.78 4.97 29.51
C GLN A 119 14.09 5.28 30.98
N ASP A 120 13.20 4.83 31.86
CA ASP A 120 13.60 4.57 33.24
C ASP A 120 14.81 3.64 33.24
N PRO A 121 15.71 3.73 34.25
CA PRO A 121 16.86 2.85 34.31
C PRO A 121 16.38 1.42 34.44
N LEU A 122 16.14 0.77 33.29
CA LEU A 122 16.02 -0.66 33.18
C LEU A 122 17.27 -1.22 33.86
N PRO A 123 17.18 -2.36 34.56
CA PRO A 123 18.35 -3.02 35.14
C PRO A 123 19.21 -3.65 34.03
N ILE A 124 19.50 -2.90 32.97
CA ILE A 124 20.51 -3.26 31.98
C ILE A 124 21.85 -2.87 32.61
N SER A 125 22.36 -3.79 33.44
CA SER A 125 23.66 -3.67 34.07
C SER A 125 24.72 -3.33 33.03
N GLY A 126 25.32 -2.14 33.12
CA GLY A 126 26.37 -1.68 32.20
C GLY A 126 26.02 -0.49 31.30
N PHE A 127 24.80 0.06 31.37
CA PHE A 127 24.38 1.17 30.49
C PHE A 127 24.96 2.56 30.80
N GLY A 128 25.67 2.72 31.92
CA GLY A 128 26.02 4.06 32.42
C GLY A 128 24.77 4.89 32.74
N THR A 129 24.92 6.20 32.91
CA THR A 129 23.78 7.12 33.08
C THR A 129 23.05 7.29 31.74
N PRO A 130 21.74 7.01 31.65
CA PRO A 130 20.98 7.22 30.42
C PRO A 130 20.98 8.69 29.99
N ALA A 131 21.25 8.96 28.72
CA ALA A 131 21.10 10.28 28.12
C ALA A 131 19.73 10.32 27.41
N ARG A 132 18.70 10.80 28.12
CA ARG A 132 17.28 10.74 27.74
C ARG A 132 16.96 11.81 26.68
N LEU A 133 17.28 11.53 25.42
CA LEU A 133 17.15 12.49 24.32
C LEU A 133 15.99 12.16 23.38
N TYR A 134 15.60 10.91 23.23
CA TYR A 134 14.57 10.49 22.28
C TYR A 134 13.46 9.74 22.98
N ARG A 135 12.27 9.73 22.41
CA ARG A 135 11.13 9.01 23.02
C ARG A 135 11.47 7.56 23.37
N ASP A 136 10.81 7.05 24.40
CA ASP A 136 10.83 5.63 24.74
C ASP A 136 10.13 4.78 23.68
N ARG A 137 10.71 3.61 23.37
CA ARG A 137 10.12 2.59 22.52
C ARG A 137 10.11 1.24 23.23
N GLU A 138 8.97 0.56 23.16
CA GLU A 138 8.88 -0.84 23.61
C GLU A 138 9.45 -1.84 22.57
N LYS A 139 9.51 -1.43 21.30
CA LYS A 139 10.00 -2.23 20.17
C LYS A 139 10.66 -1.32 19.13
N ALA A 140 11.72 -1.81 18.48
CA ALA A 140 12.31 -1.09 17.35
C ALA A 140 11.47 -1.21 16.07
N LEU A 141 10.68 -2.29 15.90
CA LEU A 141 9.77 -2.46 14.78
C LEU A 141 8.56 -1.52 14.92
N GLY A 142 8.41 -0.60 13.96
CA GLY A 142 7.29 0.35 13.92
C GLY A 142 5.95 -0.30 13.64
N ASP A 143 4.86 0.44 13.88
CA ASP A 143 3.51 -0.02 13.60
C ASP A 143 3.28 -0.35 12.12
N ILE A 144 2.52 -1.43 11.86
CA ILE A 144 2.12 -1.87 10.52
C ILE A 144 0.60 -1.69 10.44
N VAL A 145 0.14 -0.61 9.79
CA VAL A 145 -1.28 -0.21 9.83
C VAL A 145 -1.99 -0.58 8.55
N HIS A 146 -1.51 -0.10 7.40
CA HIS A 146 -2.13 -0.36 6.10
C HIS A 146 -1.31 -1.32 5.24
N SER A 147 0.00 -1.45 5.49
CA SER A 147 0.82 -2.40 4.74
C SER A 147 0.42 -3.85 5.04
N GLN A 148 0.40 -4.67 4.00
CA GLN A 148 0.12 -6.10 4.11
C GLN A 148 1.40 -6.91 3.91
N PRO A 149 1.66 -7.95 4.74
CA PRO A 149 2.81 -8.82 4.53
C PRO A 149 2.73 -9.56 3.19
N VAL A 150 3.79 -9.47 2.38
CA VAL A 150 3.90 -10.15 1.09
C VAL A 150 4.92 -11.27 1.18
N TYR A 151 4.49 -12.51 0.94
CA TYR A 151 5.35 -13.68 0.94
C TYR A 151 5.88 -14.00 -0.46
N VAL A 152 7.20 -14.13 -0.60
CA VAL A 152 7.87 -14.45 -1.86
C VAL A 152 8.79 -15.66 -1.67
N LYS A 153 8.67 -16.64 -2.56
CA LYS A 153 9.54 -17.83 -2.65
C LYS A 153 9.81 -18.16 -4.12
N ALA A 154 10.02 -19.43 -4.48
CA ALA A 154 10.03 -19.87 -5.88
C ALA A 154 8.89 -19.24 -6.72
N PRO A 155 9.15 -18.82 -7.97
CA PRO A 155 8.14 -18.24 -8.86
C PRO A 155 6.88 -19.08 -9.00
N PHE A 156 5.72 -18.43 -8.90
CA PHE A 156 4.41 -19.07 -9.00
C PHE A 156 3.94 -19.18 -10.46
N TYR A 157 4.06 -18.09 -11.23
CA TYR A 157 3.58 -17.99 -12.60
C TYR A 157 4.22 -19.00 -13.55
N SER A 158 3.64 -19.18 -14.73
CA SER A 158 4.15 -20.01 -15.81
C SER A 158 4.14 -19.22 -17.12
N PHE A 159 4.70 -18.00 -17.10
CA PHE A 159 4.75 -17.14 -18.27
C PHE A 159 5.40 -17.84 -19.47
N THR A 160 4.76 -17.68 -20.62
CA THR A 160 5.21 -18.26 -21.89
C THR A 160 6.27 -17.42 -22.59
N ASP A 161 6.57 -16.24 -22.03
CA ASP A 161 7.65 -15.36 -22.46
C ASP A 161 9.02 -16.06 -22.46
N SER A 162 9.84 -15.69 -23.45
CA SER A 162 11.16 -16.28 -23.64
C SER A 162 12.04 -16.20 -22.39
N GLY A 163 12.69 -17.32 -22.04
CA GLY A 163 13.59 -17.43 -20.90
C GLY A 163 12.92 -17.60 -19.52
N TYR A 164 11.59 -17.46 -19.41
CA TYR A 164 10.93 -17.52 -18.10
C TYR A 164 11.01 -18.90 -17.45
N SER A 165 10.83 -19.98 -18.23
CA SER A 165 10.93 -21.36 -17.74
C SER A 165 12.31 -21.67 -17.14
N ALA A 166 13.37 -21.14 -17.74
CA ALA A 166 14.74 -21.25 -17.23
C ALA A 166 14.91 -20.45 -15.93
N PHE A 167 14.38 -19.23 -15.87
CA PHE A 167 14.37 -18.42 -14.65
C PHE A 167 13.61 -19.10 -13.50
N LYS A 168 12.39 -19.59 -13.74
CA LYS A 168 11.59 -20.33 -12.76
C LYS A 168 12.34 -21.54 -12.22
N SER A 169 13.02 -22.28 -13.09
CA SER A 169 13.86 -23.42 -12.70
C SER A 169 15.06 -22.98 -11.85
N ALA A 170 15.74 -21.89 -12.22
CA ALA A 170 16.87 -21.35 -11.47
C ALA A 170 16.47 -20.81 -10.08
N GLN A 171 15.23 -20.33 -9.92
CA GLN A 171 14.69 -19.81 -8.67
C GLN A 171 13.89 -20.85 -7.85
N ALA A 172 13.88 -22.12 -8.25
CA ALA A 172 13.07 -23.16 -7.60
C ALA A 172 13.42 -23.36 -6.11
N SER A 173 14.67 -23.11 -5.73
CA SER A 173 15.15 -23.17 -4.34
C SER A 173 15.24 -21.80 -3.65
N ARG A 174 14.60 -20.76 -4.20
CA ARG A 174 14.62 -19.43 -3.58
C ARG A 174 14.00 -19.50 -2.19
N THR A 175 14.80 -19.14 -1.19
CA THR A 175 14.36 -19.17 0.22
C THR A 175 13.22 -18.18 0.42
N GLY A 176 12.19 -18.59 1.16
CA GLY A 176 11.04 -17.75 1.45
C GLY A 176 11.42 -16.49 2.22
N THR A 177 10.84 -15.36 1.84
CA THR A 177 10.97 -14.08 2.53
C THR A 177 9.59 -13.43 2.64
N VAL A 178 9.31 -12.83 3.78
CA VAL A 178 8.14 -12.00 4.02
C VAL A 178 8.57 -10.55 4.03
N TYR A 179 7.98 -9.76 3.14
CA TYR A 179 8.20 -8.32 3.04
C TYR A 179 7.04 -7.59 3.71
N VAL A 180 7.33 -6.59 4.53
CA VAL A 180 6.31 -5.74 5.13
C VAL A 180 6.87 -4.34 5.35
N ALA A 181 6.07 -3.32 5.04
CA ALA A 181 6.43 -1.95 5.35
C ALA A 181 5.88 -1.54 6.72
N ALA A 182 6.65 -0.75 7.44
CA ALA A 182 6.30 -0.28 8.77
C ALA A 182 6.56 1.24 8.93
N ASN A 183 5.87 1.84 9.90
CA ASN A 183 5.93 3.26 10.20
C ASN A 183 7.17 3.69 10.99
N ASP A 184 8.12 2.79 11.23
CA ASP A 184 9.53 3.16 11.52
C ASP A 184 10.26 3.66 10.25
N GLY A 185 9.57 3.72 9.11
CA GLY A 185 10.04 4.24 7.84
C GLY A 185 10.71 3.19 6.96
N LEU A 186 10.61 1.92 7.32
CA LEU A 186 11.36 0.86 6.68
C LEU A 186 10.44 -0.13 5.96
N LEU A 187 10.92 -0.62 4.81
CA LEU A 187 10.51 -1.92 4.29
C LEU A 187 11.41 -2.98 4.92
N HIS A 188 10.83 -3.94 5.64
CA HIS A 188 11.55 -5.06 6.23
C HIS A 188 11.44 -6.32 5.38
N ALA A 189 12.52 -7.10 5.32
CA ALA A 189 12.55 -8.42 4.71
C ALA A 189 12.90 -9.47 5.78
N PHE A 190 11.94 -10.31 6.15
CA PHE A 190 12.13 -11.37 7.16
C PHE A 190 12.26 -12.73 6.49
N ASP A 191 13.19 -13.55 6.97
CA ASP A 191 13.26 -14.97 6.58
C ASP A 191 11.96 -15.66 7.01
N ALA A 192 11.26 -16.26 6.04
CA ALA A 192 9.92 -16.79 6.26
C ALA A 192 9.86 -17.97 7.25
N ASN A 193 10.97 -18.69 7.42
CA ASN A 193 11.05 -19.86 8.29
C ASN A 193 11.46 -19.49 9.71
N THR A 194 12.38 -18.54 9.86
CA THR A 194 13.01 -18.22 11.15
C THR A 194 12.53 -16.90 11.76
N GLY A 195 11.89 -16.02 10.99
CA GLY A 195 11.50 -14.68 11.41
C GLY A 195 12.66 -13.70 11.53
N GLN A 196 13.89 -14.13 11.23
CA GLN A 196 15.08 -13.28 11.29
C GLN A 196 15.05 -12.22 10.19
N GLU A 197 15.23 -10.95 10.55
CA GLU A 197 15.34 -9.87 9.57
C GLU A 197 16.59 -10.07 8.70
N ARG A 198 16.42 -10.21 7.38
CA ARG A 198 17.55 -10.28 6.43
C ARG A 198 18.17 -8.90 6.23
N TRP A 199 17.31 -7.93 5.98
CA TRP A 199 17.65 -6.53 5.77
C TRP A 199 16.40 -5.67 5.90
N ALA A 200 16.60 -4.37 6.03
CA ALA A 200 15.57 -3.35 5.89
C ALA A 200 16.00 -2.29 4.87
N TYR A 201 15.04 -1.57 4.30
CA TYR A 201 15.28 -0.50 3.33
C TYR A 201 14.50 0.76 3.71
N LEU A 202 15.20 1.89 3.87
CA LEU A 202 14.63 3.23 3.99
C LEU A 202 14.60 3.90 2.61
N PRO A 203 13.40 4.11 2.02
CA PRO A 203 13.28 4.90 0.79
C PRO A 203 13.75 6.35 1.02
N ALA A 204 14.66 6.85 0.18
CA ALA A 204 15.26 8.19 0.33
C ALA A 204 14.25 9.33 0.56
N PRO A 205 13.10 9.39 -0.16
CA PRO A 205 12.11 10.46 0.03
C PRO A 205 11.51 10.56 1.44
N ILE A 206 11.49 9.45 2.18
CA ILE A 206 10.88 9.34 3.51
C ILE A 206 11.83 9.90 4.59
N MET A 207 13.13 9.94 4.30
CA MET A 207 14.18 10.39 5.23
C MET A 207 13.93 11.79 5.79
N LYS A 208 13.33 12.70 5.01
CA LYS A 208 13.08 14.11 5.35
C LYS A 208 12.32 14.32 6.66
N ASN A 209 11.42 13.38 6.99
CA ASN A 209 10.52 13.48 8.14
C ASN A 209 10.87 12.48 9.24
N LEU A 210 11.87 11.62 9.04
CA LEU A 210 12.14 10.49 9.92
C LEU A 210 12.54 10.90 11.34
N TRP A 211 13.09 12.11 11.51
CA TRP A 211 13.39 12.70 12.81
C TRP A 211 12.19 12.76 13.76
N GLN A 212 10.95 12.85 13.23
CA GLN A 212 9.74 12.94 14.04
C GLN A 212 9.49 11.67 14.87
N LEU A 213 10.04 10.52 14.47
CA LEU A 213 9.97 9.27 15.24
C LEU A 213 10.75 9.35 16.57
N ALA A 214 11.58 10.36 16.78
CA ALA A 214 12.33 10.56 18.02
C ALA A 214 11.68 11.57 18.97
N ASP A 215 10.61 12.22 18.54
CA ASP A 215 9.92 13.27 19.31
C ASP A 215 9.13 12.67 20.48
N GLU A 216 9.24 13.27 21.67
CA GLU A 216 8.52 12.80 22.86
C GLU A 216 6.99 12.88 22.72
N ASN A 217 6.50 13.81 21.89
CA ASN A 217 5.07 13.96 21.62
C ASN A 217 4.57 13.03 20.49
N TYR A 218 5.39 12.11 19.97
CA TYR A 218 4.99 11.23 18.86
C TYR A 218 3.74 10.40 19.17
N ALA A 219 3.50 10.02 20.43
CA ALA A 219 2.31 9.26 20.84
C ALA A 219 0.99 9.94 20.44
N THR A 220 0.92 11.27 20.53
CA THR A 220 -0.26 12.08 20.18
C THR A 220 -0.14 12.74 18.80
N ASN A 221 1.07 12.85 18.26
CA ASN A 221 1.39 13.44 16.96
C ASN A 221 1.90 12.42 15.93
N HIS A 222 1.40 11.18 15.99
CA HIS A 222 1.84 10.10 15.12
C HIS A 222 1.85 10.49 13.65
N LYS A 223 2.86 9.98 12.95
CA LYS A 223 3.03 10.13 11.51
C LYS A 223 3.22 8.77 10.89
N PHE A 224 2.50 8.57 9.79
CA PHE A 224 2.77 7.48 8.86
C PHE A 224 4.06 7.74 8.09
N PHE A 225 4.76 6.68 7.70
CA PHE A 225 5.99 6.74 6.91
C PHE A 225 5.91 5.80 5.69
N VAL A 226 6.41 4.57 5.80
CA VAL A 226 6.24 3.57 4.73
C VAL A 226 5.08 2.67 5.13
N ASP A 227 3.90 2.99 4.61
CA ASP A 227 2.65 2.33 5.03
C ASP A 227 1.76 1.99 3.83
N GLY A 228 2.33 1.93 2.63
CA GLY A 228 1.58 1.62 1.42
C GLY A 228 1.49 0.11 1.13
N PRO A 229 0.62 -0.26 0.18
CA PRO A 229 0.57 -1.60 -0.36
C PRO A 229 1.87 -1.95 -1.11
N ILE A 230 2.16 -3.25 -1.16
CA ILE A 230 3.33 -3.82 -1.82
C ILE A 230 2.85 -4.77 -2.91
N ALA A 231 3.36 -4.58 -4.13
CA ALA A 231 3.16 -5.50 -5.26
C ALA A 231 4.46 -6.19 -5.60
N VAL A 232 4.39 -7.49 -5.91
CA VAL A 232 5.54 -8.29 -6.36
C VAL A 232 5.17 -9.03 -7.63
N SER A 233 6.06 -9.02 -8.62
CA SER A 233 5.92 -9.85 -9.81
C SER A 233 7.27 -10.12 -10.47
N ASP A 234 7.30 -11.14 -11.32
CA ASP A 234 8.44 -11.41 -12.17
C ASP A 234 8.33 -10.59 -13.46
N VAL A 235 9.43 -9.96 -13.87
CA VAL A 235 9.49 -9.09 -15.04
C VAL A 235 10.73 -9.41 -15.88
N ASN A 236 10.63 -9.22 -17.19
CA ASN A 236 11.79 -9.31 -18.07
C ASN A 236 12.37 -7.91 -18.33
N ILE A 237 13.61 -7.70 -17.91
CA ILE A 237 14.35 -6.43 -18.08
C ILE A 237 15.54 -6.70 -18.99
N GLY A 238 15.45 -6.23 -20.24
CA GLY A 238 16.53 -6.35 -21.21
C GLY A 238 16.95 -7.80 -21.48
N GLY A 239 15.98 -8.73 -21.51
CA GLY A 239 16.23 -10.17 -21.69
C GLY A 239 16.52 -10.93 -20.39
N THR A 240 16.66 -10.24 -19.26
CA THR A 240 16.95 -10.86 -17.95
C THR A 240 15.72 -10.84 -17.06
N TRP A 241 15.31 -12.02 -16.59
CA TRP A 241 14.21 -12.14 -15.64
C TRP A 241 14.63 -11.75 -14.23
N LYS A 242 13.75 -11.00 -13.57
CA LYS A 242 13.91 -10.52 -12.20
C LYS A 242 12.58 -10.61 -11.48
N THR A 243 12.62 -10.79 -10.16
CA THR A 243 11.47 -10.55 -9.29
C THR A 243 11.61 -9.17 -8.69
N ILE A 244 10.67 -8.28 -8.97
CA ILE A 244 10.68 -6.92 -8.44
C ILE A 244 9.58 -6.74 -7.40
N LEU A 245 9.86 -5.88 -6.43
CA LEU A 245 8.93 -5.40 -5.42
C LEU A 245 8.69 -3.92 -5.67
N VAL A 246 7.44 -3.50 -5.72
CA VAL A 246 7.04 -2.08 -5.80
C VAL A 246 6.14 -1.75 -4.62
N GLY A 247 6.54 -0.76 -3.83
CA GLY A 247 5.77 -0.30 -2.67
C GLY A 247 5.27 1.14 -2.85
N GLY A 248 4.06 1.40 -2.35
CA GLY A 248 3.60 2.76 -2.06
C GLY A 248 4.08 3.24 -0.69
N PHE A 249 3.97 4.54 -0.44
CA PHE A 249 4.16 5.14 0.89
C PHE A 249 2.85 5.25 1.67
N GLY A 250 1.69 5.04 1.03
CA GLY A 250 0.39 5.20 1.68
C GLY A 250 0.21 6.64 2.15
N LYS A 251 -0.06 6.82 3.45
CA LYS A 251 -0.21 8.15 4.06
C LYS A 251 1.11 8.86 4.35
N GLY A 252 2.23 8.12 4.45
CA GLY A 252 3.49 8.72 4.90
C GLY A 252 4.28 9.45 3.83
N GLY A 253 3.85 9.37 2.57
CA GLY A 253 4.46 10.13 1.49
C GLY A 253 3.67 10.03 0.18
N ARG A 254 4.06 10.86 -0.78
CA ARG A 254 3.48 10.87 -2.13
C ARG A 254 4.42 10.25 -3.13
N GLY A 255 4.17 8.98 -3.46
CA GLY A 255 5.01 8.25 -4.42
C GLY A 255 5.16 6.78 -4.14
N TYR A 256 6.07 6.19 -4.90
CA TYR A 256 6.33 4.76 -4.98
C TYR A 256 7.84 4.51 -5.05
N TYR A 257 8.25 3.31 -4.69
CA TYR A 257 9.64 2.85 -4.79
C TYR A 257 9.66 1.41 -5.32
N ALA A 258 10.75 1.04 -6.00
CA ALA A 258 10.93 -0.31 -6.52
C ALA A 258 12.31 -0.89 -6.18
N LEU A 259 12.33 -2.19 -5.87
CA LEU A 259 13.52 -2.99 -5.60
C LEU A 259 13.51 -4.24 -6.48
N ASP A 260 14.68 -4.65 -6.95
CA ASP A 260 14.91 -6.02 -7.41
C ASP A 260 15.21 -6.89 -6.18
N ILE A 261 14.34 -7.87 -5.95
CA ILE A 261 14.39 -8.83 -4.83
C ILE A 261 14.62 -10.26 -5.33
N THR A 262 15.15 -10.43 -6.55
CA THR A 262 15.44 -11.74 -7.13
C THR A 262 16.30 -12.57 -6.20
N VAL A 263 17.31 -11.95 -5.59
CA VAL A 263 18.17 -12.52 -4.56
C VAL A 263 17.70 -12.04 -3.19
N PRO A 264 17.09 -12.90 -2.34
CA PRO A 264 16.45 -12.47 -1.10
C PRO A 264 17.36 -11.79 -0.08
N THR A 265 18.67 -11.99 -0.16
CA THR A 265 19.66 -11.43 0.78
C THR A 265 20.41 -10.21 0.23
N ALA A 266 20.24 -9.89 -1.05
CA ALA A 266 20.98 -8.83 -1.73
C ALA A 266 20.02 -8.04 -2.64
N PRO A 267 19.16 -7.18 -2.06
CA PRO A 267 18.26 -6.36 -2.85
C PRO A 267 19.04 -5.33 -3.67
N VAL A 268 18.45 -4.84 -4.75
CA VAL A 268 18.97 -3.72 -5.53
C VAL A 268 17.88 -2.67 -5.67
N ALA A 269 18.18 -1.40 -5.38
CA ALA A 269 17.24 -0.32 -5.66
C ALA A 269 17.12 -0.10 -7.17
N LEU A 270 15.89 -0.04 -7.67
CA LEU A 270 15.61 0.24 -9.07
C LEU A 270 15.32 1.73 -9.25
N TRP A 271 14.28 2.24 -8.58
CA TRP A 271 13.83 3.62 -8.78
C TRP A 271 12.86 4.08 -7.67
N THR A 272 12.63 5.39 -7.64
CA THR A 272 11.55 6.05 -6.89
C THR A 272 10.78 6.99 -7.82
N PHE A 273 9.46 7.02 -7.72
CA PHE A 273 8.58 7.90 -8.49
C PHE A 273 7.67 8.66 -7.52
N THR A 274 7.89 9.98 -7.36
CA THR A 274 7.36 10.74 -6.22
C THR A 274 6.89 12.13 -6.60
N ALA A 275 6.19 12.79 -5.68
CA ALA A 275 5.79 14.18 -5.86
C ALA A 275 6.96 15.15 -6.04
N ASP A 276 8.17 14.79 -5.60
CA ASP A 276 9.39 15.61 -5.79
C ASP A 276 9.79 15.70 -7.27
N ASN A 277 9.56 14.64 -8.07
CA ASN A 277 9.89 14.61 -9.50
C ASN A 277 8.66 14.71 -10.41
N ASN A 278 7.47 14.42 -9.89
CA ASN A 278 6.20 14.61 -10.58
C ASN A 278 5.14 15.10 -9.58
N PRO A 279 4.86 16.42 -9.51
CA PRO A 279 4.00 17.02 -8.49
C PRO A 279 2.55 16.53 -8.51
N ASN A 280 2.10 15.93 -9.61
CA ASN A 280 0.74 15.37 -9.75
C ASN A 280 0.58 13.99 -9.10
N VAL A 281 1.63 13.46 -8.47
CA VAL A 281 1.57 12.26 -7.63
C VAL A 281 1.11 12.64 -6.22
N GLY A 282 0.09 11.94 -5.73
CA GLY A 282 -0.51 12.06 -4.40
C GLY A 282 -0.17 10.88 -3.49
N TYR A 283 -0.95 10.72 -2.43
CA TYR A 283 -0.81 9.63 -1.47
C TYR A 283 -1.15 8.29 -2.11
N SER A 284 -0.22 7.34 -2.02
CA SER A 284 -0.22 6.07 -2.75
C SER A 284 -0.89 4.94 -1.97
N TYR A 285 -2.19 5.08 -1.73
CA TYR A 285 -3.03 4.03 -1.13
C TYR A 285 -3.38 2.91 -2.13
N GLY A 286 -3.32 3.20 -3.42
CA GLY A 286 -3.53 2.22 -4.49
C GLY A 286 -2.38 1.23 -4.59
N MET A 287 -2.71 -0.06 -4.76
CA MET A 287 -1.72 -1.08 -5.04
C MET A 287 -1.13 -0.86 -6.45
N PRO A 288 0.21 -0.79 -6.60
CA PRO A 288 0.84 -0.77 -7.91
C PRO A 288 0.50 -2.04 -8.70
N MET A 289 0.29 -1.92 -10.01
CA MET A 289 0.02 -3.08 -10.87
C MET A 289 1.23 -3.36 -11.77
N ILE A 290 1.80 -4.56 -11.71
CA ILE A 290 2.96 -4.94 -12.53
C ILE A 290 2.48 -5.82 -13.68
N THR A 291 2.66 -5.35 -14.91
CA THR A 291 2.11 -5.99 -16.12
C THR A 291 2.99 -5.75 -17.34
N LYS A 292 2.53 -6.17 -18.51
CA LYS A 292 3.25 -6.09 -19.79
C LYS A 292 2.36 -5.40 -20.85
N LEU A 293 2.92 -4.50 -21.63
CA LEU A 293 2.22 -3.84 -22.76
C LEU A 293 2.09 -4.79 -23.97
N GLY A 294 1.30 -4.38 -24.97
CA GLY A 294 1.10 -5.16 -26.20
C GLY A 294 2.39 -5.40 -27.00
N ASP A 295 3.38 -4.51 -26.84
CA ASP A 295 4.71 -4.64 -27.46
C ASP A 295 5.70 -5.53 -26.68
N GLY A 296 5.29 -6.07 -25.52
CA GLY A 296 6.13 -6.90 -24.66
C GLY A 296 6.92 -6.13 -23.59
N THR A 297 6.82 -4.80 -23.52
CA THR A 297 7.48 -3.99 -22.50
C THR A 297 6.86 -4.23 -21.13
N TRP A 298 7.67 -4.63 -20.15
CA TRP A 298 7.26 -4.74 -18.75
C TRP A 298 7.14 -3.36 -18.10
N VAL A 299 5.99 -3.13 -17.45
CA VAL A 299 5.61 -1.83 -16.88
C VAL A 299 5.03 -1.98 -15.49
N VAL A 300 5.11 -0.88 -14.75
CA VAL A 300 4.43 -0.71 -13.47
C VAL A 300 3.41 0.41 -13.63
N LEU A 301 2.14 0.10 -13.38
CA LEU A 301 1.05 1.06 -13.41
C LEU A 301 0.82 1.60 -12.01
N VAL A 302 0.85 2.93 -11.89
CA VAL A 302 0.55 3.64 -10.64
C VAL A 302 -0.36 4.83 -10.93
N THR A 303 -1.16 5.23 -9.95
CA THR A 303 -2.12 6.33 -10.11
C THR A 303 -1.61 7.63 -9.48
N SER A 304 -2.30 8.73 -9.80
CA SER A 304 -2.19 10.01 -9.08
C SER A 304 -2.50 9.89 -7.60
N GLY A 305 -3.25 8.88 -7.15
CA GLY A 305 -3.58 8.71 -5.73
C GLY A 305 -4.48 9.82 -5.18
N TYR A 306 -4.49 9.95 -3.86
CA TYR A 306 -5.30 10.96 -3.16
C TYR A 306 -4.52 12.24 -2.87
N ASN A 307 -5.23 13.38 -2.81
CA ASN A 307 -4.69 14.70 -2.49
C ASN A 307 -3.42 15.06 -3.28
N ASN A 308 -3.41 14.82 -4.59
CA ASN A 308 -2.35 15.27 -5.49
C ASN A 308 -2.47 16.79 -5.81
N ILE A 309 -2.46 17.59 -4.75
CA ILE A 309 -2.63 19.06 -4.75
C ILE A 309 -1.48 19.74 -4.00
N PRO A 310 -1.27 21.07 -4.14
CA PRO A 310 -0.23 21.77 -3.41
C PRO A 310 -0.35 21.57 -1.89
N GLU A 311 0.78 21.40 -1.20
CA GLU A 311 0.86 21.16 0.25
C GLU A 311 1.76 22.20 0.90
N GLY A 312 1.14 23.30 1.36
CA GLY A 312 1.87 24.48 1.78
C GLY A 312 2.70 25.04 0.61
N SER A 313 4.01 25.15 0.79
CA SER A 313 4.96 25.54 -0.26
C SER A 313 5.42 24.37 -1.14
N SER A 314 5.03 23.13 -0.82
CA SER A 314 5.44 21.94 -1.58
C SER A 314 4.49 21.67 -2.74
N TYR A 315 5.04 21.13 -3.84
CA TYR A 315 4.28 20.65 -5.01
C TYR A 315 3.34 21.70 -5.62
N ALA A 316 3.78 22.96 -5.72
CA ALA A 316 2.94 24.09 -6.19
C ALA A 316 2.30 23.89 -7.58
N ALA A 317 2.88 23.02 -8.42
CA ALA A 317 2.38 22.69 -9.75
C ALA A 317 1.38 21.51 -9.78
N ALA A 318 1.04 20.94 -8.62
CA ALA A 318 0.06 19.87 -8.53
C ALA A 318 -1.36 20.39 -8.86
N ASP A 319 -2.12 19.68 -9.68
CA ASP A 319 -3.39 20.17 -10.24
C ASP A 319 -4.65 19.48 -9.70
N GLY A 320 -4.50 18.38 -8.95
CA GLY A 320 -5.62 17.58 -8.42
C GLY A 320 -6.33 16.70 -9.45
N LYS A 321 -5.82 16.59 -10.69
CA LYS A 321 -6.44 15.76 -11.73
C LYS A 321 -6.11 14.27 -11.58
N GLY A 322 -6.96 13.42 -12.11
CA GLY A 322 -6.73 11.97 -12.15
C GLY A 322 -5.72 11.58 -13.23
N TYR A 323 -4.70 10.79 -12.85
CA TYR A 323 -3.70 10.27 -13.76
C TYR A 323 -3.43 8.78 -13.56
N LEU A 324 -3.22 8.08 -14.66
CA LEU A 324 -2.55 6.78 -14.71
C LEU A 324 -1.15 6.96 -15.30
N TYR A 325 -0.12 6.61 -14.53
CA TYR A 325 1.25 6.60 -14.98
C TYR A 325 1.65 5.19 -15.37
N VAL A 326 2.12 5.02 -16.61
CA VAL A 326 2.71 3.79 -17.12
C VAL A 326 4.23 3.94 -16.99
N LEU A 327 4.82 3.31 -15.98
CA LEU A 327 6.25 3.40 -15.70
C LEU A 327 6.97 2.22 -16.31
N ASN A 328 8.14 2.44 -16.92
CA ASN A 328 9.04 1.34 -17.28
C ASN A 328 9.46 0.59 -16.01
N ALA A 329 9.31 -0.74 -15.99
CA ALA A 329 9.54 -1.52 -14.77
C ALA A 329 11.00 -1.46 -14.27
N ALA A 330 11.96 -1.25 -15.16
CA ALA A 330 13.38 -1.20 -14.83
C ALA A 330 13.83 0.16 -14.31
N THR A 331 13.32 1.24 -14.88
CA THR A 331 13.84 2.59 -14.65
C THR A 331 12.89 3.51 -13.88
N GLY A 332 11.61 3.16 -13.78
CA GLY A 332 10.59 4.00 -13.17
C GLY A 332 10.23 5.23 -14.00
N ALA A 333 10.83 5.39 -15.18
CA ALA A 333 10.50 6.48 -16.09
C ALA A 333 9.08 6.32 -16.60
N ALA A 334 8.27 7.38 -16.51
CA ALA A 334 6.94 7.41 -17.08
C ALA A 334 7.04 7.40 -18.62
N ILE A 335 6.72 6.27 -19.23
CA ILE A 335 6.68 6.12 -20.69
C ILE A 335 5.34 6.63 -21.26
N LYS A 336 4.28 6.60 -20.45
CA LYS A 336 3.00 7.26 -20.74
C LYS A 336 2.41 7.85 -19.47
N THR A 337 1.76 9.00 -19.61
CA THR A 337 0.90 9.61 -18.59
C THR A 337 -0.48 9.78 -19.22
N ILE A 338 -1.47 9.07 -18.69
CA ILE A 338 -2.83 9.06 -19.21
C ILE A 338 -3.70 9.84 -18.22
N GLY A 339 -4.14 11.04 -18.62
CA GLY A 339 -5.03 11.87 -17.81
C GLY A 339 -6.49 11.49 -17.99
N THR A 340 -7.28 11.62 -16.93
CA THR A 340 -8.75 11.54 -17.00
C THR A 340 -9.40 12.89 -17.30
N ASP A 341 -8.63 13.98 -17.18
CA ASP A 341 -9.08 15.37 -17.22
C ASP A 341 -10.17 15.75 -16.20
N ILE A 342 -10.41 14.88 -15.23
CA ILE A 342 -11.29 15.13 -14.08
C ILE A 342 -10.45 15.43 -12.85
N GLY A 343 -10.98 16.29 -11.98
CA GLY A 343 -10.33 16.75 -10.76
C GLY A 343 -9.78 18.18 -10.85
N SER A 344 -9.57 18.77 -9.69
CA SER A 344 -9.00 20.12 -9.51
C SER A 344 -8.35 20.23 -8.14
N VAL A 345 -7.65 21.34 -7.89
CA VAL A 345 -7.08 21.62 -6.55
C VAL A 345 -8.15 21.63 -5.44
N GLY A 346 -9.35 22.15 -5.72
CA GLY A 346 -10.43 22.24 -4.72
C GLY A 346 -11.27 20.97 -4.58
N SER A 347 -11.31 20.13 -5.63
CA SER A 347 -12.00 18.84 -5.64
C SER A 347 -11.13 17.85 -6.41
N PRO A 348 -10.11 17.24 -5.77
CA PRO A 348 -9.20 16.34 -6.44
C PRO A 348 -9.94 15.08 -6.90
N SER A 349 -9.58 14.55 -8.07
CA SER A 349 -10.22 13.35 -8.63
C SER A 349 -10.07 12.14 -7.69
N GLY A 350 -8.91 11.99 -7.06
CA GLY A 350 -8.67 10.88 -6.13
C GLY A 350 -8.70 9.50 -6.80
N LEU A 351 -8.32 9.41 -8.08
CA LEU A 351 -8.06 8.14 -8.75
C LEU A 351 -6.90 7.43 -8.04
N ALA A 352 -7.23 6.45 -7.20
CA ALA A 352 -6.25 5.77 -6.36
C ALA A 352 -6.09 4.30 -6.71
N HIS A 353 -7.18 3.55 -6.82
CA HIS A 353 -7.15 2.11 -6.97
C HIS A 353 -7.40 1.68 -8.43
N LEU A 354 -6.73 0.60 -8.84
CA LEU A 354 -6.86 0.02 -10.18
C LEU A 354 -7.10 -1.49 -10.09
N ASN A 355 -7.66 -2.02 -11.17
CA ASN A 355 -7.52 -3.43 -11.53
C ASN A 355 -7.19 -3.55 -13.02
N VAL A 356 -6.50 -4.61 -13.43
CA VAL A 356 -6.02 -4.79 -14.81
C VAL A 356 -6.54 -6.11 -15.35
N LYS A 357 -7.29 -6.07 -16.46
CA LYS A 357 -7.60 -7.26 -17.24
C LYS A 357 -6.36 -7.62 -18.05
N VAL A 358 -5.83 -8.81 -17.84
CA VAL A 358 -4.69 -9.36 -18.58
C VAL A 358 -5.15 -10.50 -19.48
N ALA A 359 -4.34 -10.85 -20.48
CA ALA A 359 -4.65 -11.93 -21.42
C ALA A 359 -4.79 -13.29 -20.70
N ASP A 360 -3.86 -13.59 -19.80
CA ASP A 360 -3.92 -14.75 -18.91
C ASP A 360 -3.01 -14.51 -17.69
N PHE A 361 -3.58 -14.49 -16.48
CA PHE A 361 -2.84 -14.13 -15.27
C PHE A 361 -1.69 -15.10 -14.96
N GLU A 362 -1.78 -16.37 -15.36
CA GLU A 362 -0.76 -17.38 -15.06
C GLU A 362 0.32 -17.48 -16.13
N THR A 363 -0.04 -17.25 -17.40
CA THR A 363 0.79 -17.59 -18.56
C THR A 363 1.10 -16.42 -19.50
N ASN A 364 0.31 -15.33 -19.44
CA ASN A 364 0.50 -14.15 -20.26
C ASN A 364 -0.01 -12.86 -19.61
N ASN A 365 0.87 -12.21 -18.84
CA ASN A 365 0.57 -10.97 -18.13
C ASN A 365 0.50 -9.72 -19.04
N THR A 366 0.18 -9.87 -20.34
CA THR A 366 -0.10 -8.72 -21.22
C THR A 366 -1.42 -8.08 -20.81
N ALA A 367 -1.37 -6.80 -20.43
CA ALA A 367 -2.55 -6.02 -20.13
C ALA A 367 -3.41 -5.81 -21.39
N LEU A 368 -4.70 -6.08 -21.26
CA LEU A 368 -5.71 -5.78 -22.27
C LEU A 368 -6.34 -4.41 -21.98
N ARG A 369 -6.70 -4.17 -20.71
CA ARG A 369 -7.31 -2.92 -20.22
C ARG A 369 -6.99 -2.74 -18.74
N ALA A 370 -6.94 -1.50 -18.28
CA ALA A 370 -6.94 -1.17 -16.86
C ALA A 370 -8.22 -0.40 -16.50
N TYR A 371 -8.70 -0.56 -15.28
CA TYR A 371 -9.91 0.08 -14.77
C TYR A 371 -9.67 0.71 -13.41
N GLY A 372 -10.31 1.84 -13.12
CA GLY A 372 -10.17 2.53 -11.85
C GLY A 372 -11.30 3.52 -11.61
N GLY A 373 -11.75 3.59 -10.36
CA GLY A 373 -12.77 4.54 -9.92
C GLY A 373 -12.16 5.82 -9.35
N ASP A 374 -12.93 6.91 -9.37
CA ASP A 374 -12.56 8.18 -8.76
C ASP A 374 -13.61 8.70 -7.77
N LEU A 375 -13.27 9.77 -7.02
CA LEU A 375 -14.12 10.36 -6.00
C LEU A 375 -15.32 11.13 -6.60
N ASP A 376 -15.30 11.42 -7.89
CA ASP A 376 -16.42 12.04 -8.61
C ASP A 376 -17.43 11.00 -9.13
N GLY A 377 -17.23 9.72 -8.80
CA GLY A 377 -18.12 8.63 -9.17
C GLY A 377 -17.96 8.14 -10.61
N ASN A 378 -16.82 8.42 -11.25
CA ASN A 378 -16.52 7.89 -12.57
C ASN A 378 -15.76 6.56 -12.44
N MET A 379 -16.18 5.56 -13.22
CA MET A 379 -15.38 4.37 -13.47
C MET A 379 -14.69 4.52 -14.82
N TRP A 380 -13.36 4.48 -14.82
CA TRP A 380 -12.53 4.68 -16.00
C TRP A 380 -12.08 3.34 -16.58
N ARG A 381 -11.91 3.34 -17.91
CA ARG A 381 -11.19 2.35 -18.70
C ARG A 381 -9.98 3.03 -19.33
N PHE A 382 -8.82 2.41 -19.19
CA PHE A 382 -7.57 2.88 -19.78
C PHE A 382 -7.10 1.88 -20.83
N ASP A 383 -6.83 2.40 -22.03
CA ASP A 383 -6.09 1.69 -23.06
C ASP A 383 -4.61 2.07 -22.92
N LEU A 384 -3.81 1.11 -22.46
CA LEU A 384 -2.40 1.34 -22.15
C LEU A 384 -1.53 1.47 -23.40
N ASP A 385 -1.94 0.85 -24.51
CA ASP A 385 -1.21 0.91 -25.79
C ASP A 385 -1.55 2.20 -26.54
N ALA A 386 -2.82 2.59 -26.58
CA ALA A 386 -3.24 3.86 -27.16
C ALA A 386 -2.91 5.08 -26.27
N GLY A 387 -2.76 4.88 -24.96
CA GLY A 387 -2.49 5.97 -24.01
C GLY A 387 -3.72 6.84 -23.74
N THR A 388 -4.91 6.25 -23.73
CA THR A 388 -6.19 6.98 -23.64
C THR A 388 -7.05 6.51 -22.48
N ALA A 389 -7.81 7.43 -21.87
CA ALA A 389 -8.84 7.14 -20.88
C ALA A 389 -10.24 7.31 -21.49
N SER A 390 -11.19 6.51 -21.04
CA SER A 390 -12.61 6.62 -21.39
C SER A 390 -13.46 6.23 -20.19
N LYS A 391 -14.68 6.76 -20.06
CA LYS A 391 -15.59 6.38 -18.98
C LYS A 391 -16.31 5.08 -19.33
N VAL A 392 -16.34 4.13 -18.41
CA VAL A 392 -17.27 2.99 -18.45
C VAL A 392 -18.63 3.44 -17.94
N VAL A 393 -18.66 4.20 -16.85
CA VAL A 393 -19.87 4.83 -16.31
C VAL A 393 -19.49 6.15 -15.61
N ALA A 394 -20.41 7.11 -15.64
CA ALA A 394 -20.35 8.31 -14.80
C ALA A 394 -21.56 8.30 -13.86
N LEU A 395 -21.30 8.10 -12.56
CA LEU A 395 -22.31 8.22 -11.52
C LEU A 395 -22.44 9.70 -11.10
N SER A 396 -23.05 9.95 -9.95
CA SER A 396 -23.01 11.27 -9.32
C SER A 396 -21.78 11.41 -8.43
N SER A 397 -21.32 12.65 -8.21
CA SER A 397 -20.24 12.96 -7.25
C SER A 397 -20.58 12.59 -5.79
N ASN A 398 -21.84 12.25 -5.51
CA ASN A 398 -22.30 11.75 -4.22
C ASN A 398 -22.02 10.24 -4.04
N GLN A 399 -21.51 9.58 -5.07
CA GLN A 399 -21.18 8.15 -5.07
C GLN A 399 -19.70 7.93 -5.45
N PRO A 400 -18.76 8.37 -4.58
CA PRO A 400 -17.33 8.19 -4.83
C PRO A 400 -16.97 6.71 -4.93
N ILE A 401 -15.95 6.35 -5.72
CA ILE A 401 -15.47 4.97 -5.83
C ILE A 401 -14.08 4.89 -5.19
N THR A 402 -13.99 4.23 -4.03
CA THR A 402 -12.74 4.18 -3.24
C THR A 402 -12.11 2.79 -3.16
N ALA A 403 -12.75 1.77 -3.73
CA ALA A 403 -12.20 0.42 -3.86
C ALA A 403 -11.87 0.12 -5.34
N PRO A 404 -10.87 -0.74 -5.64
CA PRO A 404 -10.68 -1.23 -6.99
C PRO A 404 -11.90 -2.04 -7.45
N PRO A 405 -12.26 -2.00 -8.75
CA PRO A 405 -13.26 -2.89 -9.28
C PRO A 405 -12.74 -4.34 -9.27
N GLU A 406 -13.61 -5.28 -8.95
CA GLU A 406 -13.38 -6.70 -9.21
C GLU A 406 -13.81 -7.02 -10.65
N LEU A 407 -12.98 -7.78 -11.36
CA LEU A 407 -13.21 -8.10 -12.77
C LEU A 407 -13.75 -9.52 -12.91
N GLY A 408 -14.86 -9.66 -13.63
CA GLY A 408 -15.43 -10.95 -14.01
C GLY A 408 -15.67 -11.06 -15.51
N GLU A 409 -16.12 -12.23 -15.94
CA GLU A 409 -16.51 -12.47 -17.31
C GLU A 409 -17.87 -13.19 -17.39
N ILE A 410 -18.77 -12.66 -18.22
CA ILE A 410 -20.07 -13.27 -18.54
C ILE A 410 -20.19 -13.31 -20.07
N ASP A 411 -20.39 -14.51 -20.64
CA ASP A 411 -20.52 -14.72 -22.08
C ASP A 411 -19.40 -14.06 -22.91
N GLY A 412 -18.16 -14.14 -22.43
CA GLY A 412 -16.99 -13.53 -23.07
C GLY A 412 -16.87 -12.01 -22.91
N LYS A 413 -17.71 -11.38 -22.08
CA LYS A 413 -17.74 -9.92 -21.87
C LYS A 413 -17.21 -9.58 -20.48
N THR A 414 -16.39 -8.53 -20.40
CA THR A 414 -15.83 -8.05 -19.12
C THR A 414 -16.91 -7.39 -18.28
N ILE A 415 -17.03 -7.81 -17.03
CA ILE A 415 -17.94 -7.22 -16.04
C ILE A 415 -17.11 -6.62 -14.91
N LEU A 416 -17.48 -5.40 -14.50
CA LEU A 416 -16.86 -4.67 -13.41
C LEU A 416 -17.82 -4.70 -12.21
N PHE A 417 -17.39 -5.35 -11.14
CA PHE A 417 -18.10 -5.37 -9.86
C PHE A 417 -17.47 -4.39 -8.90
N PHE A 418 -18.24 -3.41 -8.42
CA PHE A 418 -17.74 -2.39 -7.50
C PHE A 418 -18.87 -1.81 -6.66
N GLY A 419 -18.53 -1.24 -5.51
CA GLY A 419 -19.46 -0.49 -4.69
C GLY A 419 -18.99 0.95 -4.51
N THR A 420 -19.90 1.83 -4.10
CA THR A 420 -19.60 3.24 -3.87
C THR A 420 -19.54 3.61 -2.40
N GLY A 421 -18.86 4.73 -2.14
CA GLY A 421 -18.74 5.42 -0.88
C GLY A 421 -17.29 5.62 -0.44
N SER A 422 -17.10 6.54 0.50
CA SER A 422 -15.80 6.97 1.01
C SER A 422 -15.69 6.73 2.51
N TYR A 423 -14.52 6.30 2.95
CA TYR A 423 -14.16 6.24 4.35
C TYR A 423 -12.70 6.67 4.55
N LEU A 424 -12.42 7.89 4.11
CA LEU A 424 -11.09 8.48 4.00
C LEU A 424 -10.85 9.61 5.01
N GLY A 425 -11.91 10.22 5.54
CA GLY A 425 -11.79 11.34 6.48
C GLY A 425 -12.96 11.47 7.45
N GLN A 426 -12.81 12.39 8.42
CA GLN A 426 -13.78 12.58 9.51
C GLN A 426 -15.20 12.90 9.03
N THR A 427 -15.34 13.65 7.94
CA THR A 427 -16.65 14.01 7.37
C THR A 427 -17.42 12.79 6.86
N ASP A 428 -16.72 11.70 6.52
CA ASP A 428 -17.35 10.46 6.08
C ASP A 428 -18.14 9.79 7.21
N LEU A 429 -17.71 9.94 8.47
CA LEU A 429 -18.35 9.32 9.64
C LEU A 429 -19.80 9.76 9.86
N SER A 430 -20.15 10.97 9.39
CA SER A 430 -21.51 11.54 9.53
C SER A 430 -22.29 11.59 8.22
N ASN A 431 -21.66 11.26 7.09
CA ASN A 431 -22.31 11.30 5.79
C ASN A 431 -23.30 10.13 5.65
N THR A 432 -24.58 10.42 5.44
CA THR A 432 -25.66 9.43 5.32
C THR A 432 -26.13 9.20 3.88
N GLN A 433 -25.44 9.77 2.89
CA GLN A 433 -25.74 9.62 1.47
C GLN A 433 -25.85 8.15 1.07
N VAL A 434 -26.94 7.81 0.36
CA VAL A 434 -27.17 6.47 -0.17
C VAL A 434 -26.08 6.12 -1.19
N GLN A 435 -25.46 4.96 -0.97
CA GLN A 435 -24.46 4.34 -1.84
C GLN A 435 -25.03 3.07 -2.48
N SER A 436 -24.32 2.51 -3.46
CA SER A 436 -24.84 1.39 -4.24
C SER A 436 -23.75 0.38 -4.60
N LEU A 437 -24.18 -0.85 -4.87
CA LEU A 437 -23.42 -1.94 -5.47
C LEU A 437 -23.71 -1.97 -6.97
N TYR A 438 -22.72 -2.34 -7.78
CA TYR A 438 -22.80 -2.37 -9.23
C TYR A 438 -22.16 -3.63 -9.80
N GLY A 439 -22.76 -4.14 -10.88
CA GLY A 439 -22.14 -5.05 -11.84
C GLY A 439 -22.34 -4.51 -13.24
N ILE A 440 -21.30 -3.93 -13.85
CA ILE A 440 -21.40 -3.21 -15.13
C ILE A 440 -20.58 -3.90 -16.21
N ARG A 441 -21.23 -4.16 -17.34
CA ARG A 441 -20.58 -4.68 -18.55
C ARG A 441 -19.80 -3.59 -19.25
N ASP A 442 -18.55 -3.88 -19.57
CA ASP A 442 -17.75 -3.08 -20.48
C ASP A 442 -17.64 -3.75 -21.86
N ASP A 443 -18.11 -3.06 -22.90
CA ASP A 443 -17.96 -3.49 -24.30
C ASP A 443 -16.73 -2.86 -24.99
N GLY A 444 -15.92 -2.09 -24.24
CA GLY A 444 -14.73 -1.42 -24.74
C GLY A 444 -14.98 -0.09 -25.44
N THR A 445 -16.24 0.35 -25.59
CA THR A 445 -16.58 1.58 -26.32
C THR A 445 -17.63 2.45 -25.64
N THR A 446 -18.67 1.86 -25.06
CA THR A 446 -19.86 2.56 -24.56
C THR A 446 -19.61 3.14 -23.16
N THR A 447 -20.03 4.39 -22.96
CA THR A 447 -20.25 4.94 -21.61
C THR A 447 -21.67 4.59 -21.19
N VAL A 448 -21.80 3.71 -20.20
CA VAL A 448 -23.08 3.20 -19.71
C VAL A 448 -23.86 4.30 -18.98
N SER A 449 -25.15 4.39 -19.31
CA SER A 449 -26.11 5.21 -18.58
C SER A 449 -26.78 4.40 -17.47
N MET A 450 -27.02 5.03 -16.32
CA MET A 450 -27.78 4.43 -15.21
C MET A 450 -29.17 3.92 -15.63
N ALA A 451 -29.80 4.55 -16.62
CA ALA A 451 -31.09 4.10 -17.17
C ALA A 451 -31.00 2.75 -17.91
N GLY A 452 -29.79 2.31 -18.28
CA GLY A 452 -29.52 1.03 -18.93
C GLY A 452 -29.21 -0.12 -17.96
N LEU A 453 -29.26 0.13 -16.64
CA LEU A 453 -29.00 -0.87 -15.61
C LEU A 453 -30.30 -1.41 -15.01
N VAL A 454 -30.32 -2.70 -14.71
CA VAL A 454 -31.42 -3.35 -13.99
C VAL A 454 -31.25 -3.11 -12.49
N GLN A 455 -32.27 -2.56 -11.84
CA GLN A 455 -32.23 -2.37 -10.40
C GLN A 455 -32.53 -3.68 -9.66
N GLN A 456 -31.68 -4.03 -8.71
CA GLN A 456 -32.00 -4.97 -7.64
C GLN A 456 -32.36 -4.21 -6.36
N THR A 457 -33.29 -4.79 -5.60
CA THR A 457 -33.77 -4.21 -4.33
C THR A 457 -33.28 -5.05 -3.17
N ILE A 458 -32.58 -4.41 -2.24
CA ILE A 458 -32.17 -4.99 -0.96
C ILE A 458 -33.29 -4.75 0.06
N SER A 459 -33.66 -5.76 0.84
CA SER A 459 -34.70 -5.66 1.88
C SER A 459 -34.38 -6.54 3.09
N GLY A 460 -34.93 -6.20 4.27
CA GLY A 460 -34.69 -6.90 5.53
C GLY A 460 -33.72 -6.16 6.46
N SER A 461 -33.77 -6.48 7.77
CA SER A 461 -33.03 -5.75 8.83
C SER A 461 -32.05 -6.62 9.63
N ALA A 462 -32.30 -7.92 9.80
CA ALA A 462 -31.39 -8.86 10.47
C ALA A 462 -30.67 -9.77 9.47
N THR A 463 -31.36 -10.14 8.40
CA THR A 463 -30.82 -10.81 7.23
C THR A 463 -31.35 -10.08 6.02
N ARG A 464 -30.47 -9.75 5.07
CA ARG A 464 -30.83 -9.02 3.86
C ARG A 464 -31.12 -10.01 2.73
N THR A 465 -32.21 -9.77 2.03
CA THR A 465 -32.54 -10.44 0.76
C THR A 465 -32.40 -9.44 -0.38
N VAL A 466 -31.92 -9.91 -1.53
CA VAL A 466 -31.79 -9.09 -2.74
C VAL A 466 -32.65 -9.73 -3.82
N THR A 467 -33.38 -8.91 -4.59
CA THR A 467 -34.12 -9.41 -5.75
C THR A 467 -33.18 -10.00 -6.80
N SER A 468 -33.70 -10.89 -7.66
CA SER A 468 -32.98 -11.45 -8.81
C SER A 468 -33.73 -11.11 -10.09
N ASN A 469 -33.89 -9.81 -10.34
CA ASN A 469 -34.47 -9.33 -11.60
C ASN A 469 -33.53 -9.71 -12.74
N THR A 470 -34.07 -10.23 -13.84
CA THR A 470 -33.25 -10.76 -14.94
C THR A 470 -32.42 -9.67 -15.61
N VAL A 471 -31.12 -9.93 -15.77
CA VAL A 471 -30.18 -9.06 -16.51
C VAL A 471 -29.87 -9.70 -17.86
N ASN A 472 -30.11 -8.99 -18.95
CA ASN A 472 -29.73 -9.44 -20.29
C ASN A 472 -28.30 -8.98 -20.60
N TRP A 473 -27.31 -9.86 -20.46
CA TRP A 473 -25.90 -9.53 -20.74
C TRP A 473 -25.55 -9.44 -22.23
N THR A 474 -26.47 -9.77 -23.13
CA THR A 474 -26.29 -9.61 -24.58
C THR A 474 -26.60 -8.18 -25.01
N THR A 475 -27.73 -7.62 -24.59
CA THR A 475 -28.18 -6.27 -25.02
C THR A 475 -28.15 -5.22 -23.92
N GLY A 476 -28.16 -5.62 -22.65
CA GLY A 476 -28.09 -4.74 -21.49
C GLY A 476 -26.67 -4.50 -20.99
N TYR A 477 -26.56 -3.64 -19.99
CA TYR A 477 -25.27 -3.16 -19.48
C TYR A 477 -24.97 -3.57 -18.02
N GLY A 478 -25.91 -4.26 -17.37
CA GLY A 478 -25.69 -4.83 -16.03
C GLY A 478 -26.76 -4.44 -15.03
N TRP A 479 -26.37 -4.34 -13.76
CA TRP A 479 -27.27 -4.14 -12.63
C TRP A 479 -26.69 -3.19 -11.57
N TYR A 480 -27.57 -2.71 -10.70
CA TYR A 480 -27.19 -1.98 -9.48
C TYR A 480 -28.13 -2.29 -8.32
N ALA A 481 -27.65 -2.16 -7.09
CA ALA A 481 -28.46 -2.30 -5.87
C ALA A 481 -28.13 -1.18 -4.88
N ASN A 482 -29.14 -0.42 -4.45
CA ASN A 482 -28.93 0.63 -3.45
C ASN A 482 -28.80 0.00 -2.05
N LEU A 483 -27.80 0.45 -1.31
CA LEU A 483 -27.61 0.10 0.09
C LEU A 483 -28.69 0.80 0.93
N VAL A 484 -29.25 0.09 1.91
CA VAL A 484 -30.48 0.53 2.60
C VAL A 484 -30.24 1.22 3.93
N ASP A 485 -29.10 0.98 4.59
CA ASP A 485 -28.78 1.69 5.82
C ASP A 485 -28.21 3.07 5.49
N GLY A 486 -28.66 4.10 6.20
CA GLY A 486 -28.17 5.46 6.00
C GLY A 486 -26.68 5.54 6.25
N GLY A 487 -25.92 5.98 5.24
CA GLY A 487 -24.45 6.07 5.31
C GLY A 487 -23.72 4.73 5.16
N GLU A 488 -24.41 3.65 4.81
CA GLU A 488 -23.75 2.41 4.39
C GLU A 488 -22.92 2.65 3.12
N ARG A 489 -21.72 2.07 3.07
CA ARG A 489 -20.77 2.25 1.96
C ARG A 489 -19.87 1.06 1.74
N VAL A 490 -19.32 0.95 0.54
CA VAL A 490 -18.26 -0.02 0.21
C VAL A 490 -16.96 0.73 0.00
N ASN A 491 -15.99 0.41 0.84
CA ASN A 491 -14.62 0.92 0.80
C ASN A 491 -13.57 -0.22 0.75
N LEU A 492 -14.03 -1.46 0.54
CA LEU A 492 -13.22 -2.65 0.39
C LEU A 492 -13.44 -3.26 -1.01
N PRO A 493 -12.43 -3.91 -1.60
CA PRO A 493 -12.59 -4.63 -2.86
C PRO A 493 -13.69 -5.69 -2.75
N ALA A 494 -14.48 -5.84 -3.82
CA ALA A 494 -15.33 -7.01 -3.98
C ALA A 494 -14.50 -8.26 -4.29
N GLN A 495 -15.05 -9.44 -4.07
CA GLN A 495 -14.41 -10.71 -4.43
C GLN A 495 -15.36 -11.57 -5.24
N LEU A 496 -14.91 -12.08 -6.39
CA LEU A 496 -15.68 -13.01 -7.20
C LEU A 496 -15.20 -14.46 -6.99
N TYR A 497 -16.08 -15.33 -6.53
CA TYR A 497 -15.74 -16.74 -6.27
C TYR A 497 -16.89 -17.67 -6.68
N PHE A 498 -16.60 -18.61 -7.59
CA PHE A 498 -17.56 -19.63 -8.09
C PHE A 498 -18.97 -19.09 -8.41
N GLY A 499 -19.05 -17.96 -9.13
CA GLY A 499 -20.32 -17.34 -9.53
C GLY A 499 -21.02 -16.52 -8.44
N THR A 500 -20.41 -16.39 -7.27
CA THR A 500 -20.87 -15.48 -6.21
C THR A 500 -19.95 -14.27 -6.14
N VAL A 501 -20.50 -13.06 -6.23
CA VAL A 501 -19.77 -11.83 -5.92
C VAL A 501 -20.05 -11.44 -4.48
N ILE A 502 -18.97 -11.19 -3.74
CA ILE A 502 -19.00 -10.86 -2.32
C ILE A 502 -18.65 -9.38 -2.15
N PHE A 503 -19.53 -8.65 -1.47
CA PHE A 503 -19.28 -7.27 -1.06
C PHE A 503 -19.28 -7.17 0.46
N ALA A 504 -18.28 -6.50 1.03
CA ALA A 504 -18.28 -6.08 2.43
C ALA A 504 -18.56 -4.58 2.49
N SER A 505 -19.66 -4.19 3.14
CA SER A 505 -19.99 -2.79 3.39
C SER A 505 -19.75 -2.42 4.86
N THR A 506 -19.58 -1.13 5.11
CA THR A 506 -19.47 -0.55 6.45
C THR A 506 -20.54 0.51 6.63
N VAL A 507 -21.15 0.55 7.81
CA VAL A 507 -22.01 1.65 8.28
C VAL A 507 -21.26 2.34 9.41
N PRO A 508 -20.54 3.45 9.13
CA PRO A 508 -19.75 4.12 10.15
C PRO A 508 -20.64 4.68 11.26
N THR A 509 -20.16 4.59 12.51
CA THR A 509 -20.77 5.31 13.64
C THR A 509 -19.73 6.08 14.41
N ALA A 510 -20.03 7.34 14.74
CA ALA A 510 -19.15 8.24 15.49
C ALA A 510 -19.33 8.16 17.02
N THR A 511 -19.86 7.04 17.54
CA THR A 511 -20.16 6.92 18.97
C THR A 511 -19.01 6.26 19.74
N ALA A 512 -18.76 6.73 20.97
CA ALA A 512 -17.71 6.18 21.83
C ALA A 512 -17.91 4.69 22.18
N CYS A 513 -19.15 4.17 22.09
CA CYS A 513 -19.50 2.80 22.45
C CYS A 513 -19.37 1.79 21.29
N GLN A 514 -19.30 2.26 20.04
CA GLN A 514 -19.08 1.45 18.83
C GLN A 514 -18.08 2.17 17.90
N PRO A 515 -16.81 2.31 18.32
CA PRO A 515 -15.81 2.94 17.46
C PRO A 515 -15.70 2.13 16.16
N GLY A 516 -16.03 2.75 15.02
CA GLY A 516 -15.93 2.16 13.69
C GLY A 516 -17.25 1.72 13.04
N GLY A 517 -18.33 1.54 13.80
CA GLY A 517 -19.65 1.14 13.27
C GLY A 517 -19.85 -0.37 13.13
N TYR A 518 -20.69 -0.78 12.18
CA TYR A 518 -20.99 -2.20 11.87
C TYR A 518 -20.89 -2.47 10.37
N SER A 519 -20.91 -3.75 9.97
CA SER A 519 -20.71 -4.15 8.58
C SER A 519 -21.77 -5.14 8.11
N TRP A 520 -22.01 -5.15 6.79
CA TRP A 520 -22.78 -6.19 6.11
C TRP A 520 -21.90 -6.94 5.12
N MET A 521 -22.15 -8.24 5.01
CA MET A 521 -21.59 -9.08 3.95
C MET A 521 -22.71 -9.49 3.01
N TYR A 522 -22.54 -9.18 1.73
CA TYR A 522 -23.43 -9.60 0.66
C TYR A 522 -22.83 -10.73 -0.13
N PHE A 523 -23.63 -11.74 -0.41
CA PHE A 523 -23.30 -12.85 -1.30
C PHE A 523 -24.34 -12.81 -2.40
N LEU A 524 -23.96 -12.31 -3.58
CA LEU A 524 -24.88 -12.08 -4.69
C LEU A 524 -24.53 -13.02 -5.84
N ASP A 525 -25.55 -13.48 -6.57
CA ASP A 525 -25.31 -14.10 -7.88
C ASP A 525 -24.71 -13.03 -8.79
N PHE A 526 -23.54 -13.30 -9.35
CA PHE A 526 -22.85 -12.33 -10.20
C PHE A 526 -23.64 -11.97 -11.47
N ASN A 527 -24.59 -12.82 -11.89
CA ASN A 527 -25.42 -12.60 -13.08
C ASN A 527 -26.61 -11.66 -12.86
N THR A 528 -27.12 -11.49 -11.63
CA THR A 528 -28.35 -10.72 -11.37
C THR A 528 -28.30 -9.88 -10.12
#